data_AF-A0A7X8PNM3-F1
#
_entry.id   AF-A0A7X8PNM3-F1
#
_cell.length_a   1.000
_cell.length_b   1.000
_cell.length_c   1.000
_cell.angle_alpha   90.00
_cell.angle_beta   90.00
_cell.angle_gamma   90.00
#
_symmetry.space_group_name_H-M   'P 1'
#
loop_
_entity.id
_entity.type
_entity.pdbx_description
1 polymer ?
#
loop_
_entity_poly.entity_id
_entity_poly.type
_entity_poly.pdbx_seq_one_letter_code
_entity_poly.pdbx_strand_id
1 'polypeptide(L)'
;MDVYDLFHIVYNYGRLVISAIRIRLSSDKKIKDDKDGYSLLKNSRFLLLTRNSRLSAERKTKLDSLIDYYHDLYAANELKELLTDVFNTCSKDEAERLWNEWYELEWL
;
A
#
# COMPACT_ATOMS: atom_id res chain seq x y z
N MET A 1 -7.24 -28.61 4.35
CA MET A 1 -7.96 -27.38 3.95
C MET A 1 -7.27 -26.27 4.69
N ASP A 2 -6.33 -25.59 4.03
CA ASP A 2 -5.56 -24.54 4.67
C ASP A 2 -6.51 -23.40 5.03
N VAL A 3 -6.56 -23.06 6.31
CA VAL A 3 -7.37 -21.95 6.80
C VAL A 3 -6.73 -20.68 6.25
N TYR A 4 -7.42 -20.05 5.30
CA TYR A 4 -7.03 -18.75 4.78
C TYR A 4 -7.34 -17.69 5.84
N ASP A 5 -6.34 -17.40 6.67
CA ASP A 5 -6.42 -16.37 7.69
C ASP A 5 -5.91 -15.00 7.17
N LEU A 6 -6.02 -13.97 8.00
CA LEU A 6 -5.54 -12.63 7.71
C LEU A 6 -4.07 -12.60 7.29
N PHE A 7 -3.24 -13.46 7.89
CA PHE A 7 -1.83 -13.54 7.54
C PHE A 7 -1.66 -13.95 6.07
N HIS A 8 -2.38 -15.00 5.64
CA HIS A 8 -2.32 -15.44 4.24
C HIS A 8 -2.79 -14.35 3.27
N ILE A 9 -3.86 -13.62 3.60
CA ILE A 9 -4.41 -12.54 2.76
C ILE A 9 -3.40 -11.40 2.61
N VAL A 10 -2.91 -10.86 3.72
CA VAL A 10 -1.97 -9.72 3.72
C VAL A 10 -0.65 -10.10 3.06
N TYR A 11 -0.14 -11.31 3.34
CA TYR A 11 1.07 -11.83 2.73
C TYR A 11 0.93 -11.95 1.21
N ASN A 12 -0.16 -12.56 0.72
CA ASN A 12 -0.39 -12.72 -0.71
C ASN A 12 -0.63 -11.37 -1.40
N TYR A 13 -1.34 -10.44 -0.77
CA TYR A 13 -1.52 -9.09 -1.29
C TYR A 13 -0.17 -8.37 -1.46
N GLY A 14 0.67 -8.38 -0.43
CA GLY A 14 2.00 -7.79 -0.49
C GLY A 14 2.89 -8.42 -1.56
N ARG A 15 2.81 -9.75 -1.72
CA ARG A 15 3.59 -10.48 -2.71
C ARG A 15 3.13 -10.33 -4.14
N LEU A 16 1.83 -10.28 -4.39
CA LEU A 16 1.27 -10.27 -5.74
C LEU A 16 1.03 -8.85 -6.24
N VAL A 17 0.41 -8.00 -5.42
CA VAL A 17 -0.01 -6.65 -5.84
C VAL A 17 1.13 -5.65 -5.66
N ILE A 18 1.61 -5.47 -4.42
CA ILE A 18 2.64 -4.46 -4.12
C ILE A 18 3.95 -4.78 -4.86
N SER A 19 4.32 -6.05 -4.94
CA SER A 19 5.52 -6.47 -5.67
C SER A 19 5.41 -6.16 -7.17
N ALA A 20 4.27 -6.46 -7.80
CA ALA A 20 4.07 -6.20 -9.22
C ALA A 20 4.13 -4.69 -9.53
N ILE A 21 3.50 -3.85 -8.71
CA ILE A 21 3.57 -2.39 -8.84
C ILE A 21 5.02 -1.92 -8.72
N ARG A 22 5.78 -2.40 -7.72
CA ARG A 22 7.19 -2.05 -7.55
C ARG A 22 8.04 -2.45 -8.74
N ILE A 23 7.83 -3.64 -9.29
CA ILE A 23 8.56 -4.12 -10.47
C ILE A 23 8.28 -3.20 -11.66
N ARG A 24 7.00 -2.92 -11.96
CA ARG A 24 6.59 -2.01 -13.04
C ARG A 24 7.22 -0.63 -12.90
N LEU A 25 7.10 -0.01 -11.73
CA LEU A 25 7.67 1.32 -11.46
C LEU A 25 9.20 1.31 -11.58
N SER A 26 9.86 0.27 -11.06
CA SER A 26 11.33 0.18 -11.13
C SER A 26 11.85 0.02 -12.56
N SER A 27 11.11 -0.69 -13.41
CA SER A 27 11.43 -0.85 -14.83
C SER A 27 11.25 0.47 -15.58
N ASP A 28 10.14 1.19 -15.34
CA ASP A 28 9.89 2.51 -15.95
C ASP A 28 11.01 3.51 -15.61
N LYS A 29 11.42 3.57 -14.34
CA LYS A 29 12.52 4.47 -13.91
C LYS A 29 13.86 4.12 -14.55
N LYS A 30 14.16 2.84 -14.74
CA LYS A 30 15.38 2.41 -15.46
C LYS A 30 15.34 2.79 -16.93
N ILE A 31 14.20 2.64 -17.60
CA ILE A 31 14.03 3.01 -19.01
C ILE A 31 14.22 4.52 -19.21
N LYS A 32 13.73 5.32 -18.25
CA LYS A 32 13.85 6.79 -18.28
C LYS A 32 15.19 7.34 -17.76
N ASP A 33 16.11 6.48 -17.32
CA ASP A 33 17.35 6.84 -16.59
C ASP A 33 17.11 7.80 -15.40
N ASP A 34 15.93 7.69 -14.76
CA ASP A 34 15.53 8.50 -13.61
C ASP A 34 16.08 7.89 -12.31
N LYS A 35 17.32 8.25 -11.98
CA LYS A 35 18.04 7.74 -10.81
C LYS A 35 17.44 8.21 -9.49
N ASP A 36 16.92 9.43 -9.45
CA ASP A 36 16.35 10.02 -8.23
C ASP A 36 15.01 9.35 -7.90
N GLY A 37 14.14 9.17 -8.90
CA GLY A 37 12.92 8.37 -8.76
C GLY A 37 13.23 6.94 -8.33
N TYR A 38 14.19 6.27 -8.99
CA TYR A 38 14.58 4.91 -8.58
C TYR A 38 15.05 4.82 -7.12
N SER A 39 15.84 5.80 -6.67
CA SER A 39 16.29 5.91 -5.28
C SER A 39 15.11 6.11 -4.31
N LEU A 40 14.18 7.02 -4.64
CA LEU A 40 12.96 7.26 -3.88
C LEU A 40 12.12 5.97 -3.75
N LEU A 41 11.89 5.26 -4.86
CA LEU A 41 11.14 3.99 -4.86
C LEU A 41 11.80 2.91 -3.99
N LYS A 42 13.13 2.84 -3.98
CA LYS A 42 13.87 1.87 -3.14
C LYS A 42 13.71 2.20 -1.65
N ASN A 43 13.80 3.47 -1.29
CA ASN A 43 13.75 3.96 0.09
C ASN A 43 12.31 4.03 0.65
N SER A 44 11.31 4.04 -0.22
CA SER A 44 9.88 4.05 0.15
C SER A 44 9.43 2.87 1.02
N ARG A 45 10.15 1.74 0.99
CA ARG A 45 9.71 0.50 1.67
C ARG A 45 9.36 0.75 3.13
N PHE A 46 10.27 1.35 3.88
CA PHE A 46 10.10 1.54 5.33
C PHE A 46 9.05 2.58 5.69
N LEU A 47 8.76 3.54 4.79
CA LEU A 47 7.70 4.53 4.99
C LEU A 47 6.31 3.89 4.84
N LEU A 48 6.19 2.92 3.93
CA LEU A 48 4.93 2.24 3.62
C LEU A 48 4.66 1.02 4.52
N LEU A 49 5.53 0.73 5.50
CA LEU A 49 5.32 -0.32 6.50
C LEU A 49 4.41 0.13 7.65
N THR A 50 4.03 1.39 7.71
CA THR A 50 3.19 1.93 8.78
C THR A 50 2.13 2.82 8.15
N ARG A 51 0.87 2.59 8.52
CA ARG A 51 -0.26 3.38 8.04
C ARG A 51 -0.01 4.89 8.23
N ASN A 52 -0.38 5.70 7.24
CA ASN A 52 -0.19 7.15 7.24
C ASN A 52 -0.68 7.81 8.55
N SER A 53 -1.86 7.41 9.04
CA SER A 53 -2.44 7.92 10.29
C SER A 53 -1.60 7.68 11.54
N ARG A 54 -0.64 6.74 11.49
CA ARG A 54 0.26 6.37 12.59
C ARG A 54 1.70 6.87 12.40
N LEU A 55 1.98 7.65 11.35
CA LEU A 55 3.30 8.22 11.08
C LEU A 55 3.55 9.53 11.86
N SER A 56 4.81 9.74 12.27
CA SER A 56 5.27 11.03 12.83
C SER A 56 5.22 12.15 11.78
N ALA A 57 5.15 13.41 12.22
CA ALA A 57 5.05 14.57 11.30
C ALA A 57 6.17 14.60 10.24
N GLU A 58 7.42 14.29 10.63
CA GLU A 58 8.56 14.20 9.69
C GLU A 58 8.36 13.12 8.62
N ARG A 59 7.72 12.00 8.96
CA ARG A 59 7.45 10.90 8.03
C ARG A 59 6.28 11.21 7.10
N LYS A 60 5.34 12.06 7.52
CA LYS A 60 4.22 12.52 6.68
C LYS A 60 4.71 13.38 5.51
N THR A 61 5.63 14.32 5.74
CA THR A 61 6.19 15.14 4.64
C THR A 61 6.95 14.30 3.61
N LYS A 62 7.70 13.28 4.04
CA LYS A 62 8.34 12.31 3.12
C LYS A 62 7.33 11.44 2.39
N LEU A 63 6.14 11.24 2.96
CA LEU A 63 5.06 10.49 2.37
C LEU A 63 4.35 11.32 1.29
N ASP A 64 4.17 12.62 1.47
CA ASP A 64 3.57 13.50 0.46
C ASP A 64 4.38 13.47 -0.86
N SER A 65 5.70 13.64 -0.78
CA SER A 65 6.57 13.53 -1.96
C SER A 65 6.55 12.14 -2.61
N LEU A 66 6.27 11.10 -1.83
CA LEU A 66 6.11 9.74 -2.34
C LEU A 66 4.75 9.57 -3.05
N ILE A 67 3.68 10.13 -2.49
CA ILE A 67 2.33 10.09 -3.06
C ILE A 67 2.34 10.77 -4.44
N ASP A 68 2.99 11.92 -4.56
CA ASP A 68 3.10 12.67 -5.82
C ASP A 68 3.79 11.85 -6.92
N TYR A 69 4.79 11.06 -6.55
CA TYR A 69 5.59 10.27 -7.51
C TYR A 69 5.06 8.86 -7.77
N TYR A 70 4.41 8.26 -6.77
CA TYR A 70 4.09 6.83 -6.73
C TYR A 70 2.71 6.58 -6.12
N HIS A 71 1.70 7.30 -6.61
CA HIS A 71 0.32 7.18 -6.15
C HIS A 71 -0.17 5.73 -6.07
N ASP A 72 -0.03 4.96 -7.16
CA ASP A 72 -0.46 3.54 -7.21
C ASP A 72 0.19 2.68 -6.11
N LEU A 73 1.46 2.96 -5.79
CA LEU A 73 2.17 2.24 -4.74
C LEU A 73 1.66 2.63 -3.36
N TYR A 74 1.31 3.91 -3.16
CA TYR A 74 0.69 4.37 -1.93
C TYR A 74 -0.71 3.76 -1.75
N ALA A 75 -1.58 3.87 -2.76
CA ALA A 75 -2.94 3.34 -2.75
C ALA A 75 -2.94 1.83 -2.44
N ALA A 76 -2.06 1.05 -3.08
CA ALA A 76 -1.93 -0.38 -2.78
C ALA A 76 -1.50 -0.66 -1.33
N ASN A 77 -0.69 0.20 -0.71
CA ASN A 77 -0.36 0.03 0.70
C ASN A 77 -1.54 0.37 1.62
N GLU A 78 -2.32 1.41 1.32
CA GLU A 78 -3.52 1.74 2.09
C GLU A 78 -4.58 0.63 1.96
N LEU A 79 -4.80 0.08 0.77
CA LEU A 79 -5.68 -1.08 0.54
C LEU A 79 -5.25 -2.29 1.38
N LYS A 80 -3.94 -2.58 1.46
CA LYS A 80 -3.40 -3.66 2.31
C LYS A 80 -3.68 -3.41 3.80
N GLU A 81 -3.55 -2.17 4.26
CA GLU A 81 -3.86 -1.82 5.65
C GLU A 81 -5.37 -1.91 5.94
N LEU A 82 -6.23 -1.48 5.01
CA LEU A 82 -7.70 -1.60 5.14
C LEU A 82 -8.17 -3.06 5.23
N LEU A 83 -7.55 -3.98 4.48
CA LEU A 83 -7.84 -5.42 4.63
C LEU A 83 -7.61 -5.92 6.07
N THR A 84 -6.62 -5.34 6.77
CA THR A 84 -6.34 -5.66 8.17
C THR A 84 -7.47 -5.15 9.07
N ASP A 85 -8.05 -3.99 8.80
CA ASP A 85 -9.17 -3.45 9.61
C ASP A 85 -10.47 -4.20 9.34
N VAL A 86 -10.79 -4.47 8.07
CA VAL A 86 -11.96 -5.26 7.67
C VAL A 86 -11.96 -6.61 8.39
N PHE A 87 -10.81 -7.25 8.51
CA PHE A 87 -10.71 -8.55 9.16
C PHE A 87 -10.81 -8.48 10.69
N ASN A 88 -10.34 -7.39 11.31
CA ASN A 88 -10.30 -7.26 12.76
C ASN A 88 -11.56 -6.64 13.38
N THR A 89 -12.47 -6.08 12.57
CA THR A 89 -13.69 -5.50 13.11
C THR A 89 -14.66 -6.58 13.60
N CYS A 90 -15.32 -6.32 14.73
CA CYS A 90 -16.35 -7.19 15.29
C CYS A 90 -17.79 -6.72 14.96
N SER A 91 -17.93 -5.65 14.17
CA SER A 91 -19.22 -5.10 13.73
C SER A 91 -19.41 -5.34 12.24
N LYS A 92 -20.56 -5.92 11.88
CA LYS A 92 -20.92 -6.15 10.48
C LYS A 92 -21.02 -4.82 9.71
N ASP A 93 -21.65 -3.81 10.29
CA ASP A 93 -21.84 -2.51 9.64
C ASP A 93 -20.49 -1.80 9.40
N GLU A 94 -19.55 -1.96 10.35
CA GLU A 94 -18.19 -1.45 10.20
C GLU A 94 -17.40 -2.20 9.13
N ALA A 95 -17.56 -3.52 9.06
CA ALA A 95 -16.94 -4.34 8.02
C ALA A 95 -17.44 -3.94 6.62
N GLU A 96 -18.75 -3.74 6.47
CA GLU A 96 -19.36 -3.30 5.21
C GLU A 96 -18.87 -1.89 4.82
N ARG A 97 -18.76 -0.96 5.78
CA ARG A 97 -18.21 0.38 5.50
C ARG A 97 -16.76 0.31 5.00
N LEU A 98 -15.90 -0.41 5.73
CA LEU A 98 -14.49 -0.55 5.37
C LEU A 98 -14.29 -1.31 4.05
N TRP A 99 -15.17 -2.27 3.76
CA TRP A 99 -15.18 -2.99 2.48
C TRP A 99 -15.53 -2.06 1.31
N ASN A 100 -16.54 -1.20 1.49
CA ASN A 100 -16.89 -0.20 0.47
C ASN A 100 -15.77 0.82 0.28
N GLU A 101 -15.15 1.30 1.37
CA GLU A 101 -13.97 2.18 1.29
C GLU A 101 -12.82 1.51 0.51
N TRP A 102 -12.58 0.21 0.76
CA TRP A 102 -11.59 -0.57 0.03
C TRP A 102 -11.91 -0.66 -1.47
N TYR A 103 -13.16 -0.93 -1.82
CA TYR A 103 -13.59 -1.01 -3.22
C TYR A 103 -13.40 0.32 -3.95
N GLU A 104 -13.83 1.43 -3.37
CA GLU A 104 -13.70 2.75 -4.00
C GLU A 104 -12.23 3.17 -4.16
N LEU A 105 -11.35 2.81 -3.22
CA LEU A 105 -9.91 3.09 -3.30
C LEU A 105 -9.18 2.29 -4.40
N GLU A 106 -9.72 1.15 -4.84
CA GLU A 106 -9.17 0.39 -5.96
C GLU A 106 -9.35 1.12 -7.31
N TRP A 107 -10.33 2.02 -7.41
CA TRP A 107 -10.71 2.72 -8.65
C TRP A 107 -10.21 4.17 -8.73
N LEU A 108 -9.41 4.63 -7.76
CA LEU A 108 -8.73 5.93 -7.75
C LEU A 108 -7.35 5.84 -8.44
#